data_AF-A0AAJ7U943-F1
#
_entry.id   AF-A0AAJ7U943-F1
#
_cell.length_a   1.000
_cell.length_b   1.000
_cell.length_c   1.000
_cell.angle_alpha   90.00
_cell.angle_beta   90.00
_cell.angle_gamma   90.00
#
_symmetry.space_group_name_H-M   'P 1'
#
loop_
_entity.id
_entity.type
_entity.pdbx_description
1 polymer ?
#
loop_
_entity_poly.entity_id
_entity_poly.type
_entity_poly.pdbx_seq_one_letter_code
_entity_poly.pdbx_strand_id
1 'polypeptide(L)'
;MAGTGALECKGVEVEAVIAGTPTSCKVAVEISNFSGRTLHAPVWYLESGTVEYSIPSEIFPNEKRACGFRKVKTGFFGCTGLLIYRIKDSDKCLCLMFSNPFTMAFSRQFAISLQNWVPENTPARLYDEMMKRDLKNARTTFVKSMARGSDLTAECSSSALKVKAKMLDESSSIVWLEVMDLPVQAPQAAINSNDRFYPNFAQNPNLVLKKGEYNG
;
A
#
# COMPACT_ATOMS: atom_id res chain seq x y z
N MET A 1 26.60 8.32 14.61
CA MET A 1 27.10 7.26 15.50
C MET A 1 26.45 5.96 15.08
N ALA A 2 27.25 4.95 14.77
CA ALA A 2 26.79 3.64 14.28
C ALA A 2 26.04 2.89 15.39
N GLY A 3 24.87 2.34 15.04
CA GLY A 3 23.90 1.78 15.96
C GLY A 3 24.38 0.49 16.64
N THR A 4 24.11 0.40 17.94
CA THR A 4 24.07 -0.85 18.70
C THR A 4 23.03 -1.78 18.07
N GLY A 5 23.45 -3.02 17.79
CA GLY A 5 22.73 -4.00 17.00
C GLY A 5 21.31 -4.25 17.49
N ALA A 6 20.35 -3.84 16.67
CA ALA A 6 18.98 -4.28 16.80
C ALA A 6 18.91 -5.74 16.29
N LEU A 7 18.29 -6.62 17.06
CA LEU A 7 18.09 -8.03 16.68
C LEU A 7 17.14 -8.10 15.47
N GLU A 8 17.65 -8.54 14.31
CA GLU A 8 16.81 -8.91 13.17
C GLU A 8 16.25 -10.32 13.41
N CYS A 9 15.15 -10.39 14.15
CA CYS A 9 14.47 -11.65 14.39
C CYS A 9 13.47 -11.94 13.25
N LYS A 10 13.73 -12.99 12.47
CA LYS A 10 12.71 -13.54 11.55
C LYS A 10 11.55 -14.11 12.38
N GLY A 11 10.31 -13.86 11.97
CA GLY A 11 9.12 -14.46 12.59
C GLY A 11 8.69 -13.87 13.94
N VAL A 12 9.03 -12.61 14.23
CA VAL A 12 8.46 -11.93 15.41
C VAL A 12 7.06 -11.43 15.08
N GLU A 13 6.07 -11.96 15.81
CA GLU A 13 4.70 -11.48 15.78
C GLU A 13 4.61 -10.07 16.37
N VAL A 14 3.70 -9.26 15.85
CA VAL A 14 3.58 -7.84 16.23
C VAL A 14 3.25 -7.66 17.71
N GLU A 15 2.55 -8.61 18.31
CA GLU A 15 2.23 -8.67 19.74
C GLU A 15 3.49 -8.80 20.59
N ALA A 16 4.47 -9.60 20.14
CA ALA A 16 5.75 -9.75 20.84
C ALA A 16 6.58 -8.47 20.75
N VAL A 17 6.53 -7.76 19.61
CA VAL A 17 7.14 -6.42 19.47
C VAL A 17 6.53 -5.44 20.47
N ILE A 18 5.20 -5.39 20.57
CA ILE A 18 4.51 -4.51 21.51
C ILE A 18 4.85 -4.89 22.96
N ALA A 19 4.75 -6.16 23.32
CA ALA A 19 4.98 -6.64 24.69
C ALA A 19 6.43 -6.40 25.15
N GLY A 20 7.39 -6.64 24.28
CA GLY A 20 8.81 -6.49 24.60
C GLY A 20 9.36 -5.07 24.51
N THR A 21 8.60 -4.10 24.01
CA THR A 21 9.01 -2.69 23.96
C THR A 21 8.71 -1.98 25.30
N PRO A 22 9.71 -1.57 26.11
CA PRO A 22 9.51 -1.08 27.48
C PRO A 22 9.21 0.42 27.53
N THR A 23 8.04 0.82 27.02
CA THR A 23 7.52 2.20 27.14
C THR A 23 6.00 2.24 27.11
N SER A 24 5.43 3.36 27.55
CA SER A 24 3.99 3.65 27.48
C SER A 24 3.53 4.20 26.13
N CYS A 25 4.44 4.68 25.28
CA CYS A 25 4.12 5.23 23.95
C CYS A 25 5.02 4.61 22.86
N LYS A 26 4.44 3.74 22.05
CA LYS A 26 5.13 2.89 21.06
C LYS A 26 4.25 2.62 19.85
N VAL A 27 4.91 2.30 18.74
CA VAL A 27 4.26 1.91 17.49
C VAL A 27 4.93 0.63 17.02
N ALA A 28 4.18 -0.46 16.93
CA ALA A 28 4.61 -1.63 16.16
C ALA A 28 3.97 -1.57 14.78
N VAL A 29 4.71 -2.01 13.77
CA VAL A 29 4.23 -2.10 12.40
C VAL A 29 4.34 -3.54 11.96
N GLU A 30 3.21 -4.15 11.63
CA GLU A 30 3.16 -5.43 10.94
C GLU A 30 2.98 -5.19 9.44
N ILE A 31 3.81 -5.84 8.64
CA ILE A 31 3.78 -5.76 7.19
C ILE A 31 3.54 -7.16 6.65
N SER A 32 2.37 -7.36 6.07
CA SER A 32 1.94 -8.59 5.40
C SER A 32 2.07 -8.38 3.89
N ASN A 33 3.05 -9.04 3.28
CA ASN A 33 3.29 -8.93 1.85
C ASN A 33 2.61 -10.08 1.11
N PHE A 34 1.36 -9.89 0.68
CA PHE A 34 0.62 -10.82 -0.16
C PHE A 34 0.86 -10.60 -1.66
N SER A 35 1.74 -9.68 -2.04
CA SER A 35 2.07 -9.41 -3.44
C SER A 35 3.16 -10.35 -3.96
N GLY A 36 3.25 -10.46 -5.29
CA GLY A 36 4.36 -11.14 -5.96
C GLY A 36 5.69 -10.38 -5.95
N ARG A 37 5.81 -9.26 -5.24
CA ARG A 37 7.00 -8.38 -5.23
C ARG A 37 7.69 -8.39 -3.87
N THR A 38 9.02 -8.33 -3.85
CA THR A 38 9.78 -8.17 -2.60
C THR A 38 9.83 -6.70 -2.19
N LEU A 39 9.56 -6.40 -0.92
CA LEU A 39 9.85 -5.10 -0.32
C LEU A 39 11.28 -5.12 0.20
N HIS A 40 12.10 -4.13 -0.12
CA HIS A 40 13.52 -4.14 0.22
C HIS A 40 14.07 -2.74 0.49
N ALA A 41 15.31 -2.70 0.98
CA ALA A 41 16.08 -1.47 1.23
C ALA A 41 15.27 -0.44 2.03
N PRO A 42 14.88 -0.78 3.28
CA PRO A 42 14.10 0.10 4.11
C PRO A 42 14.85 1.41 4.37
N VAL A 43 14.10 2.50 4.34
CA VAL A 43 14.56 3.83 4.76
C VAL A 43 13.57 4.37 5.76
N TRP A 44 14.05 4.94 6.86
CA TRP A 44 13.19 5.49 7.89
C TRP A 44 13.66 6.85 8.37
N TYR A 45 12.71 7.62 8.89
CA TYR A 45 12.91 8.89 9.55
C TYR A 45 12.03 8.96 10.78
N LEU A 46 12.57 9.42 11.90
CA LEU A 46 11.79 9.63 13.12
C LEU A 46 11.92 11.10 13.50
N GLU A 47 10.80 11.82 13.43
CA GLU A 47 10.69 13.17 13.97
C GLU A 47 10.72 13.14 15.50
N SER A 48 10.15 12.09 16.10
CA SER A 48 10.30 11.80 17.52
C SER A 48 10.28 10.31 17.79
N GLY A 49 11.14 9.87 18.71
CA GLY A 49 11.26 8.47 19.13
C GLY A 49 12.58 7.84 18.68
N THR A 50 12.63 6.52 18.76
CA THR A 50 13.76 5.68 18.31
C THR A 50 13.23 4.35 17.81
N VAL A 51 14.00 3.70 16.95
CA VAL A 51 13.81 2.28 16.61
C VAL A 51 14.16 1.45 17.85
N GLU A 52 13.32 0.46 18.17
CA GLU A 52 13.57 -0.53 19.24
C GLU A 52 13.79 -1.92 18.66
N TYR A 53 12.91 -2.34 17.75
CA TYR A 53 13.01 -3.61 17.03
C TYR A 53 13.43 -3.36 15.60
N SER A 54 14.40 -4.14 15.12
CA SER A 54 14.98 -3.99 13.78
C SER A 54 13.92 -3.91 12.70
N ILE A 55 14.14 -2.99 11.77
CA ILE A 55 13.35 -2.91 10.55
C ILE A 55 13.86 -4.01 9.61
N PRO A 56 13.00 -4.95 9.17
CA PRO A 56 13.39 -6.01 8.24
C PRO A 56 14.07 -5.46 7.00
N SER A 57 15.23 -6.00 6.66
CA SER A 57 15.97 -5.58 5.46
C SER A 57 15.23 -5.90 4.15
N GLU A 58 14.52 -7.03 4.15
CA GLU A 58 13.67 -7.51 3.06
C GLU A 58 12.39 -8.17 3.63
N ILE A 59 11.32 -8.11 2.84
CA ILE A 59 10.05 -8.81 3.10
C ILE A 59 9.64 -9.48 1.79
N PHE A 60 9.77 -10.81 1.74
CA PHE A 60 9.51 -11.60 0.55
C PHE A 60 8.01 -11.75 0.24
N PRO A 61 7.64 -12.17 -0.97
CA PRO A 61 6.27 -12.56 -1.29
C PRO A 61 5.73 -13.60 -0.30
N ASN A 62 4.48 -13.40 0.13
CA ASN A 62 3.77 -14.18 1.14
C ASN A 62 4.45 -14.22 2.53
N GLU A 63 5.35 -13.27 2.81
CA GLU A 63 5.96 -13.12 4.12
C GLU A 63 5.23 -12.06 4.96
N LYS A 64 5.22 -12.30 6.27
CA LYS A 64 4.74 -11.35 7.27
C LYS A 64 5.88 -11.02 8.24
N ARG A 65 6.09 -9.73 8.49
CA ARG A 65 7.17 -9.24 9.37
C ARG A 65 6.71 -8.08 10.23
N ALA A 66 7.31 -7.94 11.40
CA ALA A 66 7.05 -6.83 12.30
C ALA A 66 8.33 -6.02 12.62
N CYS A 67 8.14 -4.74 12.91
CA CYS A 67 9.17 -3.86 13.48
C CYS A 67 8.56 -2.92 14.53
N GLY A 68 9.39 -2.27 15.32
CA GLY A 68 8.95 -1.54 16.51
C GLY A 68 9.69 -0.24 16.72
N PHE A 69 8.91 0.80 17.00
CA PHE A 69 9.35 2.15 17.31
C PHE A 69 8.83 2.54 18.68
N ARG A 70 9.59 3.37 19.40
CA ARG A 70 9.17 3.86 20.71
C ARG A 70 9.55 5.29 20.95
N LYS A 71 8.79 5.92 21.84
CA LYS A 71 9.19 7.17 22.47
C LYS A 71 10.55 7.03 23.19
N VAL A 72 11.37 8.09 23.13
CA VAL A 72 12.59 8.22 23.94
C VAL A 72 12.25 8.40 25.43
N LYS A 73 13.06 7.84 26.34
CA LYS A 73 12.72 7.76 27.78
C LYS A 73 12.40 9.12 28.42
N THR A 74 13.03 10.19 27.96
CA THR A 74 12.87 11.54 28.51
C THR A 74 12.01 12.42 27.59
N GLY A 75 11.26 13.37 28.16
CA GLY A 75 10.46 14.35 27.43
C GLY A 75 8.98 13.97 27.23
N PHE A 76 8.18 14.89 26.68
CA PHE A 76 6.73 14.72 26.46
C PHE A 76 6.37 14.38 25.00
N PHE A 77 7.36 14.20 24.14
CA PHE A 77 7.16 13.87 22.72
C PHE A 77 6.82 12.39 22.55
N GLY A 78 5.88 12.08 21.65
CA GLY A 78 5.44 10.71 21.36
C GLY A 78 6.41 9.94 20.46
N CYS A 79 5.87 9.05 19.64
CA CYS A 79 6.59 8.27 18.63
C CYS A 79 5.99 8.54 17.25
N THR A 80 6.72 9.22 16.38
CA THR A 80 6.23 9.62 15.07
C THR A 80 7.33 9.64 14.02
N GLY A 81 7.00 9.22 12.81
CA GLY A 81 7.96 9.12 11.74
C GLY A 81 7.40 8.52 10.47
N LEU A 82 8.33 8.10 9.63
CA LEU A 82 8.14 7.60 8.29
C LEU A 82 8.96 6.33 8.10
N LEU A 83 8.35 5.32 7.50
CA LEU A 83 8.98 4.09 7.05
C LEU A 83 8.74 3.95 5.55
N ILE A 84 9.79 3.67 4.80
CA ILE A 84 9.76 3.53 3.35
C ILE A 84 10.38 2.20 2.97
N TYR A 85 9.73 1.48 2.06
CA TYR A 85 10.33 0.32 1.38
C TYR A 85 10.36 0.56 -0.11
N ARG A 86 11.48 0.20 -0.75
CA ARG A 86 11.54 0.08 -2.20
C ARG A 86 10.86 -1.21 -2.63
N ILE A 87 10.23 -1.18 -3.79
CA ILE A 87 9.55 -2.33 -4.37
C ILE A 87 10.47 -2.89 -5.44
N LYS A 88 10.88 -4.16 -5.29
CA LYS A 88 11.82 -4.80 -6.22
C LYS A 88 11.21 -4.81 -7.63
N ASP A 89 12.05 -4.56 -8.63
CA ASP A 89 11.66 -4.48 -10.05
C ASP A 89 10.61 -3.40 -10.35
N SER A 90 10.60 -2.31 -9.55
CA SER A 90 9.72 -1.16 -9.72
C SER A 90 10.46 0.16 -9.43
N ASP A 91 10.03 1.25 -10.07
CA ASP A 91 10.45 2.62 -9.71
C ASP A 91 9.69 3.15 -8.48
N LYS A 92 8.77 2.37 -7.93
CA LYS A 92 7.92 2.74 -6.80
C LYS A 92 8.53 2.38 -5.45
N CYS A 93 8.07 3.10 -4.45
CA CYS A 93 8.26 2.81 -3.04
C CYS A 93 6.92 2.90 -2.30
N LEU A 94 6.83 2.10 -1.25
CA LEU A 94 5.77 2.12 -0.26
C LEU A 94 6.20 3.02 0.90
N CYS A 95 5.43 4.07 1.17
CA CYS A 95 5.67 4.98 2.29
C CYS A 95 4.56 4.82 3.32
N LEU A 96 4.94 4.66 4.59
CA LEU A 96 4.06 4.65 5.76
C LEU A 96 4.50 5.77 6.70
N MET A 97 3.63 6.76 6.89
CA MET A 97 3.78 7.75 7.97
C MET A 97 2.90 7.33 9.14
N PHE A 98 3.44 7.45 10.35
CA PHE A 98 2.69 7.27 11.59
C PHE A 98 2.97 8.40 12.58
N SER A 99 1.95 8.76 13.35
CA SER A 99 2.03 9.74 14.43
C SER A 99 1.27 9.23 15.65
N ASN A 100 2.03 8.84 16.66
CA ASN A 100 1.52 8.40 17.95
C ASN A 100 1.96 9.38 19.05
N PRO A 101 1.21 10.47 19.28
CA PRO A 101 1.51 11.42 20.34
C PRO A 101 1.43 10.77 21.73
N PHE A 102 2.23 11.29 22.66
CA PHE A 102 2.21 10.83 24.06
C PHE A 102 0.94 11.28 24.80
N THR A 103 0.47 12.50 24.51
CA THR A 103 -0.75 13.05 25.11
C THR A 103 -1.99 12.68 24.31
N MET A 104 -3.10 12.43 25.01
CA MET A 104 -4.41 12.18 24.42
C MET A 104 -5.04 13.43 23.78
N ALA A 105 -4.47 14.62 24.02
CA ALA A 105 -4.94 15.87 23.42
C ALA A 105 -4.74 15.92 21.89
N PHE A 106 -3.82 15.13 21.35
CA PHE A 106 -3.58 15.02 19.92
C PHE A 106 -4.05 13.66 19.41
N SER A 107 -4.78 13.66 18.29
CA SER A 107 -5.22 12.41 17.64
C SER A 107 -4.04 11.67 17.01
N ARG A 108 -4.06 10.34 17.11
CA ARG A 108 -3.16 9.46 16.36
C ARG A 108 -3.52 9.50 14.88
N GLN A 109 -2.50 9.52 14.04
CA GLN A 109 -2.65 9.64 12.59
C GLN A 109 -1.69 8.71 11.88
N PHE A 110 -2.10 8.27 10.69
CA PHE A 110 -1.25 7.51 9.80
C PHE A 110 -1.61 7.83 8.35
N ALA A 111 -0.65 7.61 7.46
CA ALA A 111 -0.83 7.78 6.04
C ALA A 111 -0.01 6.77 5.26
N ILE A 112 -0.52 6.39 4.09
CA ILE A 112 0.19 5.53 3.15
C ILE A 112 0.26 6.19 1.78
N SER A 113 1.30 5.88 1.03
CA SER A 113 1.48 6.30 -0.36
C SER A 113 2.25 5.23 -1.13
N LEU A 114 1.83 4.95 -2.36
CA LEU A 114 2.69 4.35 -3.38
C LEU A 114 3.13 5.46 -4.33
N GLN A 115 4.44 5.65 -4.46
CA GLN A 115 5.00 6.76 -5.23
C GLN A 115 6.36 6.42 -5.80
N ASN A 116 6.81 7.19 -6.79
CA ASN A 116 8.16 7.04 -7.32
C ASN A 116 9.19 7.27 -6.21
N TRP A 117 10.20 6.42 -6.16
CA TRP A 117 11.38 6.70 -5.37
C TRP A 117 12.13 7.88 -5.99
N VAL A 118 12.17 9.00 -5.28
CA VAL A 118 12.89 10.21 -5.71
C VAL A 118 14.07 10.41 -4.75
N PRO A 119 15.32 10.09 -5.18
CA PRO A 119 16.50 10.18 -4.32
C PRO A 119 16.74 11.59 -3.75
N GLU A 120 16.27 12.63 -4.46
CA GLU A 120 16.42 14.04 -4.07
C GLU A 120 15.48 14.44 -2.92
N ASN A 121 14.41 13.69 -2.67
CA ASN A 121 13.51 13.96 -1.55
C ASN A 121 14.02 13.26 -0.29
N THR A 122 14.49 14.05 0.67
CA THR A 122 14.90 13.51 1.96
C THR A 122 13.70 12.88 2.69
N PRO A 123 13.89 11.77 3.43
CA PRO A 123 12.84 11.18 4.25
C PRO A 123 12.17 12.17 5.22
N ALA A 124 12.93 13.14 5.74
CA ALA A 124 12.41 14.20 6.61
C ALA A 124 11.42 15.12 5.88
N ARG A 125 11.76 15.57 4.67
CA ARG A 125 10.86 16.39 3.85
C ARG A 125 9.60 15.63 3.47
N LEU A 126 9.74 14.36 3.10
CA LEU A 126 8.59 13.52 2.75
C LEU A 126 7.66 13.29 3.95
N TYR A 127 8.21 13.10 5.14
CA TYR A 127 7.43 13.01 6.38
C TYR A 127 6.59 14.29 6.57
N ASP A 128 7.22 15.45 6.42
CA ASP A 128 6.57 16.76 6.53
C ASP A 128 5.43 16.95 5.51
N GLU A 129 5.68 16.59 4.24
CA GLU A 129 4.68 16.66 3.17
C GLU A 129 3.49 15.72 3.46
N MET A 130 3.75 14.47 3.86
CA MET A 130 2.71 13.51 4.27
C MET A 130 1.93 14.00 5.51
N MET A 131 2.61 14.65 6.46
CA MET A 131 1.97 15.15 7.66
C MET A 131 1.06 16.35 7.37
N LYS A 132 1.49 17.27 6.51
CA LYS A 132 0.72 18.47 6.12
C LYS A 132 -0.34 18.20 5.05
N ARG A 133 -0.44 16.97 4.52
CA ARG A 133 -1.23 16.62 3.32
C ARG A 133 -0.83 17.42 2.07
N ASP A 134 0.43 17.82 1.99
CA ASP A 134 0.97 18.64 0.90
C ASP A 134 1.91 17.80 0.03
N LEU A 135 1.48 16.60 -0.36
CA LEU A 135 2.23 15.80 -1.33
C LEU A 135 2.04 16.40 -2.71
N LYS A 136 3.01 17.21 -3.14
CA LYS A 136 3.00 17.93 -4.43
C LYS A 136 3.15 17.03 -5.66
N ASN A 137 3.24 15.71 -5.46
CA ASN A 137 3.47 14.76 -6.54
C ASN A 137 2.14 14.22 -7.10
N ALA A 138 1.79 14.66 -8.31
CA ALA A 138 0.57 14.29 -9.04
C ALA A 138 0.44 12.78 -9.40
N ARG A 139 1.47 11.96 -9.12
CA ARG A 139 1.51 10.51 -9.41
C ARG A 139 1.52 9.65 -8.14
N THR A 140 1.08 10.19 -7.01
CA THR A 140 1.06 9.49 -5.72
C THR A 140 -0.34 9.04 -5.38
N THR A 141 -0.42 7.88 -4.73
CA THR A 141 -1.70 7.31 -4.25
C THR A 141 -1.82 7.56 -2.75
N PHE A 142 -1.68 8.82 -2.37
CA PHE A 142 -1.62 9.22 -0.99
C PHE A 142 -2.98 9.24 -0.33
N VAL A 143 -3.06 8.60 0.83
CA VAL A 143 -4.23 8.66 1.72
C VAL A 143 -3.76 8.81 3.17
N LYS A 144 -4.50 9.61 3.95
CA LYS A 144 -4.19 9.91 5.35
C LYS A 144 -5.46 9.93 6.20
N SER A 145 -5.45 9.23 7.33
CA SER A 145 -6.56 9.23 8.30
C SER A 145 -6.08 9.30 9.76
N MET A 146 -7.04 9.47 10.66
CA MET A 146 -6.87 9.26 12.10
C MET A 146 -6.99 7.76 12.43
N ALA A 147 -6.36 7.32 13.52
CA ALA A 147 -6.36 5.92 13.96
C ALA A 147 -7.70 5.41 14.55
N ARG A 148 -8.82 6.12 14.34
CA ARG A 148 -10.13 5.83 14.97
C ARG A 148 -10.94 4.78 14.22
N GLY A 149 -10.31 3.67 13.85
CA GLY A 149 -10.95 2.57 13.12
C GLY A 149 -11.14 2.80 11.62
N SER A 150 -10.47 3.80 11.04
CA SER A 150 -10.43 3.97 9.58
C SER A 150 -9.43 3.02 8.96
N ASP A 151 -9.85 2.33 7.90
CA ASP A 151 -8.94 1.64 7.00
C ASP A 151 -8.53 2.60 5.88
N LEU A 152 -7.24 2.62 5.56
CA LEU A 152 -6.70 3.31 4.40
C LEU A 152 -6.50 2.32 3.27
N THR A 153 -6.80 2.75 2.04
CA THR A 153 -6.48 1.98 0.83
C THR A 153 -5.84 2.90 -0.19
N ALA A 154 -4.67 2.49 -0.70
CA ALA A 154 -3.96 3.14 -1.78
C ALA A 154 -3.76 2.14 -2.93
N GLU A 155 -4.17 2.50 -4.14
CA GLU A 155 -4.06 1.63 -5.32
C GLU A 155 -3.23 2.32 -6.39
N CYS A 156 -2.17 1.66 -6.87
CA CYS A 156 -1.29 2.17 -7.90
C CYS A 156 -1.30 1.26 -9.12
N SER A 157 -2.04 1.67 -10.17
CA SER A 157 -2.15 0.90 -11.41
C SER A 157 -0.80 0.69 -12.08
N SER A 158 0.13 1.66 -12.03
CA SER A 158 1.45 1.54 -12.68
C SER A 158 2.36 0.48 -12.05
N SER A 159 2.20 0.17 -10.76
CA SER A 159 2.90 -0.96 -10.14
C SER A 159 2.03 -2.21 -10.03
N ALA A 160 0.76 -2.13 -10.45
CA ALA A 160 -0.26 -3.16 -10.22
C ALA A 160 -0.35 -3.59 -8.74
N LEU A 161 -0.25 -2.63 -7.81
CA LEU A 161 -0.28 -2.92 -6.36
C LEU A 161 -1.40 -2.15 -5.65
N LYS A 162 -1.90 -2.78 -4.61
CA LYS A 162 -2.84 -2.23 -3.64
C LYS A 162 -2.24 -2.37 -2.25
N VAL A 163 -2.35 -1.30 -1.47
CA VAL A 163 -1.92 -1.28 -0.08
C VAL A 163 -3.11 -0.94 0.78
N LYS A 164 -3.36 -1.76 1.80
CA LYS A 164 -4.30 -1.45 2.87
C LYS A 164 -3.53 -1.18 4.15
N ALA A 165 -4.01 -0.25 4.94
CA ALA A 165 -3.46 0.00 6.26
C ALA A 165 -4.53 0.30 7.30
N LYS A 166 -4.28 -0.12 8.53
CA LYS A 166 -5.09 0.20 9.70
C LYS A 166 -4.17 0.53 10.87
N MET A 167 -4.55 1.49 11.70
CA MET A 167 -3.82 1.83 12.92
C MET A 167 -4.73 1.75 14.14
N LEU A 168 -4.24 1.19 15.24
CA LEU A 168 -4.91 1.16 16.54
C LEU A 168 -4.80 2.52 17.26
N ASP A 169 -5.91 3.08 17.76
CA ASP A 169 -5.93 4.35 18.51
C ASP A 169 -5.52 4.19 19.99
N GLU A 170 -4.34 3.61 20.24
CA GLU A 170 -3.83 3.40 21.58
C GLU A 170 -2.39 3.89 21.72
N SER A 171 -1.95 4.18 22.94
CA SER A 171 -0.56 4.61 23.18
C SER A 171 0.44 3.51 22.84
N SER A 172 0.04 2.24 22.96
CA SER A 172 0.71 1.08 22.36
C SER A 172 0.04 0.75 21.03
N SER A 173 0.35 1.55 20.00
CA SER A 173 -0.33 1.45 18.72
C SER A 173 0.26 0.34 17.85
N ILE A 174 -0.60 -0.36 17.12
CA ILE A 174 -0.20 -1.27 16.05
C ILE A 174 -0.68 -0.69 14.73
N VAL A 175 0.20 -0.69 13.74
CA VAL A 175 -0.14 -0.44 12.34
C VAL A 175 -0.08 -1.78 11.60
N TRP A 176 -1.18 -2.20 11.01
CA TRP A 176 -1.22 -3.32 10.07
C TRP A 176 -1.14 -2.78 8.65
N LEU A 177 -0.22 -3.31 7.86
CA LEU A 177 0.03 -2.92 6.47
C LEU A 177 -0.02 -4.16 5.58
N GLU A 178 -0.99 -4.22 4.68
CA GLU A 178 -1.14 -5.31 3.72
C GLU A 178 -0.78 -4.82 2.32
N VAL A 179 0.17 -5.49 1.67
CA VAL A 179 0.55 -5.22 0.28
C VAL A 179 0.04 -6.36 -0.59
N MET A 180 -0.76 -6.05 -1.61
CA MET A 180 -1.41 -7.02 -2.48
C MET A 180 -1.21 -6.65 -3.95
N ASP A 181 -1.25 -7.64 -4.83
CA ASP A 181 -1.38 -7.38 -6.26
C ASP A 181 -2.79 -6.87 -6.58
N LEU A 182 -2.88 -5.91 -7.49
CA LEU A 182 -4.15 -5.56 -8.12
C LEU A 182 -4.53 -6.67 -9.10
N PRO A 183 -5.82 -7.06 -9.17
CA PRO A 183 -6.26 -8.03 -10.17
C PRO A 183 -5.99 -7.47 -11.57
N VAL A 184 -5.33 -8.27 -12.41
CA VAL A 184 -5.18 -7.95 -13.83
C VAL A 184 -6.58 -7.90 -14.42
N GLN A 185 -7.01 -6.71 -14.86
CA GLN A 185 -8.26 -6.59 -15.61
C GLN A 185 -8.10 -7.46 -16.87
N ALA A 186 -8.95 -8.48 -17.01
CA ALA A 186 -8.98 -9.29 -18.22
C ALA A 186 -9.16 -8.35 -19.42
N PRO A 187 -8.41 -8.54 -20.53
CA PRO A 187 -8.59 -7.71 -21.71
C PRO A 187 -10.06 -7.75 -22.11
N GLN A 188 -10.73 -6.60 -22.07
CA GLN A 188 -12.07 -6.49 -22.61
C GLN A 188 -11.96 -6.85 -24.10
N ALA A 189 -12.59 -7.96 -24.49
CA ALA A 189 -12.72 -8.32 -25.89
C ALA A 189 -13.33 -7.11 -26.60
N ALA A 190 -12.55 -6.47 -27.48
CA ALA A 190 -13.06 -5.41 -28.32
C ALA A 190 -14.22 -5.98 -29.15
N ILE A 191 -15.45 -5.61 -28.80
CA ILE A 191 -16.58 -5.80 -29.70
C ILE A 191 -16.35 -4.80 -30.83
N ASN A 192 -15.67 -5.26 -31.88
CA ASN A 192 -15.58 -4.52 -33.13
C ASN A 192 -17.00 -4.45 -33.71
N SER A 193 -17.68 -3.34 -33.51
CA SER A 193 -18.97 -3.01 -34.13
C SER A 193 -18.81 -2.63 -35.61
N ASN A 194 -18.14 -3.48 -36.39
CA ASN A 194 -17.95 -3.32 -37.83
C ASN A 194 -18.38 -4.53 -38.68
N ASP A 195 -19.09 -5.51 -38.13
CA ASP A 195 -19.76 -6.53 -38.96
C ASP A 195 -21.16 -6.07 -39.37
N ARG A 196 -21.20 -5.13 -40.31
CA ARG A 196 -22.32 -5.03 -41.27
C ARG A 196 -21.87 -5.68 -42.56
N PHE A 197 -22.34 -6.90 -42.83
CA PHE A 197 -22.82 -7.44 -44.11
C PHE A 197 -22.63 -8.97 -44.18
N TYR A 198 -23.71 -9.72 -43.92
CA TYR A 198 -23.99 -10.95 -44.65
C TYR A 198 -25.49 -10.98 -44.94
N PRO A 199 -25.94 -11.01 -46.21
CA PRO A 199 -27.32 -11.33 -46.51
C PRO A 199 -27.56 -12.82 -46.28
N ASN A 200 -28.55 -13.14 -45.45
CA ASN A 200 -29.06 -14.49 -45.23
C ASN A 200 -29.55 -15.11 -46.54
N PHE A 201 -28.84 -16.12 -47.06
CA PHE A 201 -29.39 -17.09 -47.99
C PHE A 201 -29.85 -18.32 -47.21
N ALA A 202 -31.10 -18.32 -46.75
CA ALA A 202 -31.79 -19.54 -46.36
C ALA A 202 -33.31 -19.40 -46.51
N GLN A 203 -33.83 -20.15 -47.47
CA GLN A 203 -35.12 -20.86 -47.44
C GLN A 203 -36.39 -20.00 -47.41
N ASN A 204 -36.90 -19.72 -48.62
CA ASN A 204 -38.29 -19.33 -48.85
C ASN A 204 -39.01 -20.49 -49.56
N PRO A 205 -39.70 -21.40 -48.85
CA PRO A 205 -40.42 -22.50 -49.48
C PRO A 205 -41.85 -22.07 -49.80
N ASN A 206 -42.05 -21.29 -50.87
CA ASN A 206 -43.38 -21.06 -51.47
C ASN A 206 -43.26 -20.53 -52.90
N LEU A 207 -42.71 -21.36 -53.78
CA LEU A 207 -42.91 -21.21 -55.23
C LEU A 207 -43.85 -22.31 -55.70
N VAL A 208 -45.14 -21.99 -55.63
CA VAL A 208 -46.19 -22.70 -56.36
C VAL A 208 -45.94 -22.47 -57.84
N LEU A 209 -45.76 -23.57 -58.56
CA LEU A 209 -45.69 -23.67 -60.01
C LEU A 209 -46.89 -22.95 -60.64
N LYS A 210 -46.64 -21.92 -61.47
CA LYS A 210 -47.58 -21.53 -62.53
C LYS A 210 -46.99 -21.87 -63.89
N LYS A 211 -47.76 -22.73 -64.55
CA LYS A 211 -47.60 -23.34 -65.87
C LYS A 211 -47.42 -22.27 -66.95
N GLY A 212 -46.57 -22.58 -67.94
CA GLY A 212 -46.21 -21.67 -69.02
C GLY A 212 -47.30 -21.43 -70.06
N GLU A 213 -47.14 -20.31 -70.76
CA GLU A 213 -47.71 -20.05 -72.08
C GLU A 213 -46.68 -19.24 -72.89
N TYR A 214 -46.10 -19.87 -73.90
CA TYR A 214 -45.64 -19.22 -75.13
C TYR A 214 -46.13 -20.10 -76.26
N ASN A 215 -46.92 -19.55 -77.16
CA ASN A 215 -47.07 -20.01 -78.53
C ASN A 215 -47.64 -18.86 -79.36
N GLY A 216 -47.02 -18.63 -80.52
CA GLY A 216 -47.68 -18.20 -81.77
C GLY A 216 -48.18 -16.77 -81.84
#